data_AF-A0A954QXZ9-F1
#
_entry.id   AF-A0A954QXZ9-F1
#
_cell.length_a   1.000
_cell.length_b   1.000
_cell.length_c   1.000
_cell.angle_alpha   90.00
_cell.angle_beta   90.00
_cell.angle_gamma   90.00
#
_symmetry.space_group_name_H-M   'P 1'
#
loop_
_entity.id
_entity.type
_entity.pdbx_description
1 polymer ?
#
loop_
_entity_poly.entity_id
_entity_poly.type
_entity_poly.pdbx_seq_one_letter_code
_entity_poly.pdbx_strand_id
1 'polypeptide(L)' 'MSVDFLKRTFGLDGQVAVVFGGNEADNTALAAGLAQAGATIVVAGDDEARGYRCVYLLRALGSPSGFMS' A
#
# COMPACT_ATOMS: atom_id res chain seq x y z
N MET A 1 -1.78 27.77 -0.83
CA MET A 1 -2.62 26.55 -0.85
C MET A 1 -2.57 25.94 0.55
N SER A 2 -3.69 25.64 1.20
CA SER A 2 -3.65 25.10 2.58
C SER A 2 -3.25 23.62 2.57
N VAL A 3 -2.47 23.21 3.58
CA VAL A 3 -2.07 21.81 3.80
C VAL A 3 -3.28 20.91 3.97
N ASP A 4 -4.35 21.41 4.61
CA ASP A 4 -5.59 20.65 4.82
C ASP A 4 -6.29 20.28 3.53
N PHE A 5 -6.28 21.20 2.54
CA PHE A 5 -6.86 20.93 1.24
C PHE A 5 -6.10 19.81 0.51
N LEU A 6 -4.76 19.82 0.58
CA LEU A 6 -3.93 18.77 -0.02
C LEU A 6 -4.15 17.42 0.65
N LYS A 7 -4.18 17.36 1.98
CA LYS A 7 -4.44 16.12 2.72
C LYS A 7 -5.81 15.54 2.41
N ARG A 8 -6.84 16.37 2.29
CA ARG A 8 -8.19 15.91 1.90
C ARG A 8 -8.28 15.41 0.46
N THR A 9 -7.44 15.92 -0.43
CA THR A 9 -7.51 15.62 -1.86
C THR A 9 -6.63 14.43 -2.24
N PHE A 10 -5.47 14.29 -1.60
CA PHE A 10 -4.45 13.29 -1.95
C PHE A 10 -4.04 12.37 -0.80
N GLY A 11 -4.40 12.69 0.45
CA GLY A 11 -4.21 11.80 1.58
C GLY A 11 -5.21 10.65 1.55
N LEU A 12 -4.75 9.48 1.99
CA LEU A 12 -5.52 8.24 2.07
C LEU A 12 -5.64 7.75 3.52
N ASP A 13 -5.42 8.63 4.49
CA ASP A 13 -5.56 8.32 5.91
C ASP A 13 -6.92 7.68 6.20
N GLY A 14 -6.90 6.50 6.83
CA GLY A 14 -8.10 5.74 7.17
C GLY A 14 -8.76 4.99 5.99
N GLN A 15 -8.19 5.05 4.79
CA GLN A 15 -8.63 4.25 3.65
C GLN A 15 -7.88 2.92 3.58
N VAL A 16 -8.52 1.90 3.02
CA VAL A 16 -7.90 0.61 2.69
C VAL A 16 -7.77 0.50 1.17
N ALA A 17 -6.55 0.28 0.68
CA ALA A 17 -6.28 0.06 -0.73
C ALA A 17 -5.91 -1.42 -0.97
N VAL A 18 -6.67 -2.08 -1.85
CA VAL A 18 -6.38 -3.45 -2.29
C VAL A 18 -5.60 -3.37 -3.60
N VAL A 19 -4.38 -3.93 -3.60
CA VAL A 19 -3.47 -3.92 -4.76
C VAL A 19 -3.33 -5.33 -5.30
N PHE A 20 -4.03 -5.62 -6.38
CA PHE A 20 -3.88 -6.87 -7.13
C PHE A 20 -2.56 -6.88 -7.91
N GLY A 21 -1.84 -7.99 -7.85
CA GLY A 21 -0.53 -8.09 -8.51
C GLY A 21 0.56 -7.27 -7.82
N GLY A 22 0.35 -6.80 -6.58
CA GLY A 22 1.34 -6.10 -5.75
C GLY A 22 2.64 -6.88 -5.49
N ASN A 23 2.65 -8.14 -5.90
CA ASN A 23 3.73 -9.12 -5.84
C ASN A 23 4.83 -8.86 -6.88
N GLU A 24 4.56 -8.02 -7.89
CA GLU A 24 5.51 -7.61 -8.93
C GLU A 24 6.21 -6.30 -8.53
N ALA A 25 7.45 -6.10 -9.03
CA ALA A 25 8.29 -4.98 -8.62
C ALA A 25 7.63 -3.60 -8.87
N ASP A 26 6.98 -3.44 -10.02
CA ASP A 26 6.32 -2.18 -10.39
C ASP A 26 5.09 -1.90 -9.51
N ASN A 27 4.29 -2.93 -9.23
CA ASN A 27 3.12 -2.79 -8.37
C ASN A 27 3.48 -2.63 -6.88
N THR A 28 4.66 -3.09 -6.47
CA THR A 28 5.21 -2.82 -5.14
C THR A 28 5.48 -1.32 -4.95
N ALA A 29 5.97 -0.63 -5.99
CA ALA A 29 6.20 0.82 -5.92
C ALA A 29 4.88 1.60 -5.80
N LEU A 30 3.83 1.18 -6.52
CA LEU A 30 2.49 1.74 -6.37
C LEU A 30 1.95 1.55 -4.96
N ALA A 31 2.04 0.32 -4.43
CA ALA A 31 1.61 0.00 -3.07
C ALA A 31 2.35 0.86 -2.02
N ALA A 32 3.65 1.10 -2.23
CA ALA A 32 4.47 1.96 -1.37
C ALA A 32 4.02 3.42 -1.42
N GLY A 33 3.69 3.95 -2.60
CA GLY A 33 3.16 5.31 -2.74
C GLY A 33 1.82 5.50 -2.02
N LEU A 34 0.92 4.53 -2.16
CA LEU A 34 -0.38 4.54 -1.46
C LEU A 34 -0.19 4.44 0.06
N ALA A 35 0.73 3.59 0.52
CA ALA A 35 1.11 3.47 1.92
C ALA A 35 1.63 4.79 2.49
N GLN A 36 2.51 5.49 1.77
CA GLN A 36 3.04 6.80 2.18
C GLN A 36 1.98 7.90 2.19
N ALA A 37 0.92 7.76 1.38
CA ALA A 37 -0.23 8.65 1.43
C ALA A 37 -1.17 8.38 2.63
N GLY A 38 -0.90 7.37 3.46
CA GLY A 38 -1.66 7.06 4.68
C GLY A 38 -2.62 5.87 4.56
N ALA A 39 -2.65 5.18 3.42
CA ALA A 39 -3.50 4.01 3.24
C ALA A 39 -3.01 2.80 4.04
N THR A 40 -3.97 1.98 4.47
CA THR A 40 -3.73 0.58 4.83
C THR A 40 -3.74 -0.27 3.56
N ILE A 41 -2.73 -1.12 3.37
CA ILE A 41 -2.56 -1.86 2.11
C ILE A 41 -2.89 -3.35 2.26
N VAL A 42 -3.71 -3.87 1.35
CA VAL A 42 -3.92 -5.32 1.18
C VAL A 42 -3.32 -5.73 -0.16
N VAL A 43 -2.31 -6.60 -0.12
CA VAL A 43 -1.70 -7.17 -1.33
C VAL A 43 -2.48 -8.43 -1.71
N ALA A 44 -2.99 -8.50 -2.94
CA ALA A 44 -3.73 -9.65 -3.43
C ALA A 44 -3.01 -10.33 -4.60
N GLY A 45 -2.92 -11.66 -4.58
CA GLY A 45 -2.42 -12.45 -5.70
C GLY A 45 -2.03 -13.89 -5.32
N ASP A 46 -1.64 -14.69 -6.31
CA ASP A 46 -1.52 -16.15 -6.15
C ASP A 46 -0.13 -16.62 -5.66
N ASP A 47 0.88 -15.74 -5.67
CA ASP A 47 2.24 -16.04 -5.19
C ASP A 47 2.42 -15.48 -3.77
N GLU A 48 2.21 -16.33 -2.76
CA GLU A 48 2.31 -15.94 -1.35
C GLU A 48 3.70 -15.42 -0.98
N ALA A 49 4.76 -16.04 -1.48
CA ALA A 49 6.12 -15.66 -1.12
C ALA A 49 6.48 -14.26 -1.62
N ARG A 50 6.02 -13.89 -2.83
CA ARG A 50 6.15 -12.52 -3.33
C ARG A 50 5.21 -11.56 -2.60
N GLY A 51 3.97 -11.97 -2.33
CA GLY A 51 3.00 -11.17 -1.56
C GLY A 51 3.52 -10.78 -0.18
N TYR A 52 4.03 -11.75 0.60
CA TYR A 52 4.62 -11.49 1.90
C TYR A 52 5.89 -10.63 1.85
N ARG A 53 6.71 -10.76 0.78
CA ARG A 53 7.85 -9.84 0.57
C ARG A 53 7.39 -8.40 0.36
N CYS A 54 6.33 -8.18 -0.41
CA CYS A 54 5.74 -6.86 -0.58
C CYS A 54 5.21 -6.32 0.76
N VAL A 55 4.44 -7.11 1.50
CA VAL A 55 3.95 -6.73 2.85
C VAL A 55 5.11 -6.38 3.80
N TYR A 56 6.20 -7.14 3.78
CA TYR A 56 7.37 -6.85 4.61
C TYR A 56 7.96 -5.46 4.29
N LEU A 57 8.09 -5.11 3.01
CA LEU A 57 8.56 -3.80 2.58
C LEU A 57 7.60 -2.68 2.98
N LEU A 58 6.29 -2.89 2.82
CA LEU A 58 5.27 -1.90 3.19
C LEU A 58 5.23 -1.64 4.70
N ARG A 59 5.43 -2.68 5.52
CA ARG A 59 5.56 -2.54 6.98
C ARG A 59 6.82 -1.78 7.37
N ALA A 60 7.91 -1.93 6.63
CA ALA A 60 9.13 -1.15 6.86
C ALA A 60 8.92 0.36 6.59
N LEU A 61 7.91 0.73 5.80
CA LEU A 61 7.47 2.11 5.59
C LEU A 61 6.51 2.61 6.70
N GLY A 62 6.20 1.78 7.69
CA GLY A 62 5.26 2.10 8.78
C GLY A 62 3.78 1.94 8.40
N SER A 63 3.48 1.39 7.21
CA SER A 63 2.08 1.19 6.78
C SER A 63 1.51 -0.13 7.28
N PRO A 64 0.29 -0.13 7.86
CA PRO A 64 -0.45 -1.34 8.14
C PRO A 64 -0.70 -2.10 6.83
N SER A 65 -0.26 -3.35 6.75
CA SER A 65 -0.42 -4.14 5.54
C SER A 65 -0.55 -5.65 5.78
N GLY A 66 -1.28 -6.29 4.87
CA GLY A 66 -1.58 -7.73 4.86
C GLY A 66 -1.60 -8.31 3.44
N PHE A 67 -1.58 -9.63 3.35
CA PHE A 67 -1.62 -10.37 2.10
C PHE A 67 -2.86 -11.29 2.06
N MET A 68 -3.49 -11.40 0.90
CA MET A 68 -4.62 -12.29 0.63
C MET A 68 -4.35 -13.06 -0.67
N SER A 69 -4.45 -14.39 -0.60
CA SER A 69 -4.46 -15.27 -1.79
C SER A 69 -5.87 -15.52 -2.27
#